data_AF-A0A539DSA0-F1
#
_entry.id   AF-A0A539DSA0-F1
#
_cell.length_a   1.000
_cell.length_b   1.000
_cell.length_c   1.000
_cell.angle_alpha   90.00
_cell.angle_beta   90.00
_cell.angle_gamma   90.00
#
_symmetry.space_group_name_H-M   'P 1'
#
loop_
_entity.id
_entity.type
_entity.pdbx_description
1 polymer ?
#
loop_
_entity_poly.entity_id
_entity_poly.type
_entity_poly.pdbx_seq_one_letter_code
_entity_poly.pdbx_strand_id
1 'polypeptide(L)' 'MPPWWEIVLSIALVMVTIVGVVWAAARIFRIGILMYGKRPSLPEIIKWVKTG' A
#
# COMPACT_ATOMS: atom_id res chain seq x y z
N MET A 1 28.13 17.61 -11.36
CA MET A 1 27.20 16.51 -11.72
C MET A 1 26.77 15.86 -10.41
N PRO A 2 25.47 15.79 -10.10
CA PRO A 2 25.02 15.11 -8.89
C PRO A 2 25.56 13.67 -8.88
N PRO A 3 25.96 13.12 -7.72
CA PRO A 3 26.44 11.74 -7.62
C PRO A 3 25.40 10.76 -8.16
N TRP A 4 25.83 9.81 -8.98
CA TRP A 4 24.94 8.78 -9.54
C TRP A 4 24.15 8.01 -8.47
N TRP A 5 24.72 7.87 -7.27
CA TRP A 5 24.05 7.23 -6.15
C TRP A 5 22.81 7.98 -5.66
N GLU A 6 22.79 9.32 -5.69
CA GLU A 6 21.59 10.09 -5.30
C GLU A 6 20.43 9.84 -6.26
N ILE A 7 20.73 9.73 -7.55
CA ILE A 7 19.72 9.47 -8.59
C ILE A 7 19.12 8.07 -8.40
N VAL A 8 19.98 7.06 -8.23
CA VAL A 8 19.55 5.67 -8.00
C VAL A 8 18.75 5.55 -6.71
N LEU A 9 19.20 6.20 -5.63
CA LEU A 9 18.51 6.15 -4.34
C LEU A 9 17.13 6.82 -4.41
N SER A 10 17.02 7.96 -5.10
CA SER A 10 15.75 8.66 -5.30
C SER A 10 14.75 7.79 -6.08
N ILE A 11 15.19 7.15 -7.16
CA ILE A 11 14.36 6.24 -7.96
C ILE A 11 13.95 5.02 -7.13
N ALA A 12 14.89 4.42 -6.40
CA ALA A 12 14.62 3.27 -5.55
C ALA A 12 13.58 3.61 -4.46
N LEU A 13 13.70 4.78 -3.84
CA LEU A 13 12.75 5.24 -2.82
C LEU A 13 11.33 5.36 -3.38
N VAL A 14 11.20 5.97 -4.57
CA VAL A 14 9.91 6.12 -5.26
C VAL A 14 9.33 4.74 -5.60
N MET A 15 10.14 3.84 -6.16
CA MET A 15 9.70 2.48 -6.50
C MET A 15 9.24 1.70 -5.27
N VAL A 16 10.00 1.74 -4.18
CA VAL A 16 9.63 1.08 -2.92
C VAL A 16 8.33 1.66 -2.37
N THR A 17 8.16 2.98 -2.43
CA THR A 17 6.94 3.65 -1.96
C THR A 17 5.73 3.21 -2.79
N ILE A 18 5.86 3.20 -4.11
CA ILE A 18 4.80 2.75 -5.02
C ILE A 18 4.41 1.31 -4.72
N VAL A 19 5.39 0.41 -4.65
CA VAL A 19 5.14 -1.02 -4.37
C VAL A 19 4.49 -1.20 -3.01
N GLY A 20 4.94 -0.49 -1.97
CA GLY A 20 4.37 -0.55 -0.64
C GLY A 20 2.90 -0.11 -0.60
N VAL A 21 2.57 1.00 -1.26
CA VAL A 21 1.19 1.53 -1.35
C VAL A 21 0.30 0.60 -2.18
N VAL A 22 0.76 0.14 -3.33
CA VAL A 22 0.01 -0.77 -4.21
C VAL A 22 -0.24 -2.10 -3.50
N TRP A 23 0.74 -2.64 -2.79
CA TRP A 23 0.59 -3.86 -2.01
C TRP A 23 -0.45 -3.70 -0.89
N ALA A 24 -0.39 -2.59 -0.14
CA ALA A 24 -1.39 -2.28 0.88
C ALA A 24 -2.80 -2.13 0.29
N ALA A 25 -2.94 -1.37 -0.80
CA ALA A 25 -4.21 -1.19 -1.51
C ALA A 25 -4.77 -2.51 -2.05
N ALA A 26 -3.92 -3.36 -2.64
CA ALA A 26 -4.32 -4.68 -3.14
C ALA A 26 -4.82 -5.58 -2.00
N ARG A 27 -4.19 -5.55 -0.82
CA ARG A 27 -4.68 -6.30 0.35
C ARG A 27 -6.03 -5.80 0.84
N ILE A 28 -6.22 -4.47 0.91
CA ILE A 28 -7.52 -3.88 1.26
C ILE A 28 -8.59 -4.30 0.24
N PHE A 29 -8.28 -4.26 -1.05
CA PHE A 29 -9.22 -4.63 -2.11
C PHE A 29 -9.63 -6.11 -2.03
N ARG A 30 -8.68 -7.02 -1.77
CA ARG A 30 -8.96 -8.46 -1.62
C ARG A 30 -9.85 -8.78 -0.43
N ILE A 31 -9.79 -8.00 0.65
CA ILE A 31 -10.65 -8.20 1.82
C ILE A 31 -11.98 -7.46 1.64
N GLY A 32 -11.95 -6.26 1.07
CA GLY A 32 -13.12 -5.43 0.80
C GLY A 32 -14.08 -6.04 -0.22
N ILE A 33 -13.59 -6.80 -1.21
CA ILE A 33 -14.47 -7.47 -2.19
C ILE A 33 -15.39 -8.53 -1.55
N LEU A 34 -14.99 -9.09 -0.38
CA LEU A 34 -15.79 -10.06 0.36
C LEU A 34 -16.85 -9.39 1.26
N MET A 35 -16.77 -8.07 1.42
CA MET A 35 -17.74 -7.28 2.19
C MET A 35 -18.95 -6.91 1.34
N TYR A 36 -19.86 -7.86 1.13
CA TYR A 36 -21.17 -7.56 0.56
C TYR A 36 -22.13 -7.10 1.68
N GLY A 37 -22.58 -5.84 1.61
CA GLY A 37 -23.73 -5.35 2.40
C GLY A 37 -23.44 -4.67 3.74
N LYS A 38 -22.21 -4.68 4.26
CA LYS A 38 -21.81 -3.84 5.42
C LYS A 38 -21.00 -2.64 4.97
N ARG A 39 -21.33 -1.46 5.50
CA ARG A 39 -20.52 -0.24 5.31
C ARG A 39 -19.26 -0.40 6.17
N PRO A 40 -18.07 -0.58 5.58
CA PRO A 40 -16.87 -0.75 6.36
C PRO A 40 -16.61 0.49 7.21
N SER A 41 -16.38 0.26 8.50
CA SER A 41 -15.96 1.32 9.41
C SER A 41 -14.44 1.52 9.30
N LEU A 42 -13.95 2.76 9.48
CA LEU A 42 -12.51 3.07 9.53
C LEU A 42 -11.66 2.09 10.38
N PRO A 43 -12.09 1.67 11.58
CA PRO A 43 -11.33 0.68 12.37
C PRO A 43 -11.28 -0.72 11.74
N GLU A 44 -12.30 -1.15 11.00
CA GLU A 44 -12.29 -2.45 10.30
C GLU A 44 -11.30 -2.44 9.13
N ILE A 45 -11.22 -1.33 8.38
CA ILE A 45 -10.27 -1.18 7.27
C ILE A 45 -8.83 -1.29 7.78
N ILE A 46 -8.50 -0.65 8.90
CA ILE A 46 -7.17 -0.75 9.53
C ILE A 46 -6.89 -2.18 10.00
N LYS A 47 -7.90 -2.88 10.54
CA LYS A 47 -7.77 -4.29 10.95
C LYS A 47 -7.45 -5.18 9.74
N TRP A 48 -8.05 -4.94 8.58
CA TRP A 48 -7.76 -5.70 7.36
C TRP A 48 -6.34 -5.50 6.86
N VAL A 49 -5.83 -4.27 6.91
CA VAL A 49 -4.42 -3.98 6.58
C VAL A 49 -3.47 -4.71 7.53
N LYS A 50 -3.85 -4.90 8.79
CA LYS A 50 -3.02 -5.55 9.82
C LYS A 50 -3.18 -7.08 9.90
N THR A 51 -4.31 -7.63 9.45
CA THR A 51 -4.66 -9.06 9.62
C THR A 51 -4.25 -9.92 8.43
N GLY A 52 -4.06 -9.33 7.24
CA GLY A 52 -3.45 -10.06 6.13
C GLY A 52 -1.96 -10.28 6.33
#